data_AF-H3H5H0-F1
#
_entry.id   AF-H3H5H0-F1
#
_cell.length_a   1.000
_cell.length_b   1.000
_cell.length_c   1.000
_cell.angle_alpha   90.00
_cell.angle_beta   90.00
_cell.angle_gamma   90.00
#
_symmetry.space_group_name_H-M   'P 1'
#
loop_
_entity.id
_entity.type
_entity.pdbx_description
1 polymer ?
#
loop_
_entity_poly.entity_id
_entity_poly.type
_entity_poly.pdbx_seq_one_letter_code
_entity_poly.pdbx_strand_id
1 'polypeptide(L)'
;MSKQVAMDDDPVVREIPVHLADELRHSLYLVQFPLRPTYRPMPEPPRRARVKPNNQLMQLDFPVDQRSEHFDQDAEEYLKQKHLRLQSSSVPALTNYAVGVFRQGQLHLTPLSSVMQMRPSLSHIDDAVNEEEEDMEVEEKVEAPAAEMKEVQFQFKKKQSERALSAIQNSYAYKKQQIDAENWIELQVQDKSSSGADDEFENLFSEKEEEVVSSMTPDEYIKAMQYRAMASVDNPAAPSNPAQTDEEDEEQKDEAMEPAKGHLLEGVDAKYSDVLRLLATDQILHFDTLAKLLSSRSEEEVLDALKHVAVHVRGRLLPSSALICRGEATVRARDSIIKALAKTPSGVSRMDLVEKFSLDADVAKTILSAHRDTNAVV
;
A
#
# COMPACT_ATOMS: atom_id res chain seq x y z
N MET A 1 16.25 -52.30 3.03
CA MET A 1 15.33 -52.22 1.88
C MET A 1 14.46 -50.99 2.10
N SER A 2 14.94 -49.85 1.60
CA SER A 2 14.31 -48.55 1.78
C SER A 2 13.09 -48.44 0.87
N LYS A 3 11.94 -48.09 1.44
CA LYS A 3 10.76 -47.70 0.68
C LYS A 3 11.05 -46.39 -0.05
N GLN A 4 11.28 -46.50 -1.36
CA GLN A 4 11.13 -45.39 -2.30
C GLN A 4 9.64 -45.00 -2.25
N VAL A 5 9.33 -43.82 -1.72
CA VAL A 5 8.00 -43.25 -1.81
C VAL A 5 7.85 -42.70 -3.22
N ALA A 6 6.96 -43.33 -4.01
CA ALA A 6 6.60 -42.88 -5.34
C ALA A 6 5.92 -41.51 -5.25
N MET A 7 6.54 -40.49 -5.86
CA MET A 7 5.94 -39.18 -6.12
C MET A 7 5.66 -39.05 -7.62
N ASP A 8 4.87 -39.97 -8.18
CA ASP A 8 4.68 -40.12 -9.64
C ASP A 8 3.20 -40.09 -10.08
N ASP A 9 2.28 -39.52 -9.29
CA ASP A 9 0.83 -39.70 -9.51
C ASP A 9 0.02 -38.38 -9.64
N ASP A 10 0.56 -37.40 -10.37
CA ASP A 10 -0.24 -36.26 -10.88
C ASP A 10 -0.01 -36.08 -12.39
N PRO A 11 -0.72 -36.86 -13.23
CA PRO A 11 -0.55 -36.79 -14.68
C PRO A 11 -1.13 -35.49 -15.24
N VAL A 12 -0.35 -34.81 -16.10
CA VAL A 12 -0.81 -33.61 -16.80
C VAL A 12 -2.05 -33.94 -17.64
N VAL A 13 -3.21 -33.41 -17.23
CA VAL A 13 -4.49 -33.64 -17.92
C VAL A 13 -4.63 -32.78 -19.17
N ARG A 14 -4.05 -31.57 -19.14
CA ARG A 14 -4.15 -30.59 -20.23
C ARG A 14 -3.00 -29.58 -20.14
N GLU A 15 -2.33 -29.37 -21.26
CA GLU A 15 -1.39 -28.26 -21.46
C GLU A 15 -2.15 -27.12 -22.14
N ILE A 16 -2.09 -25.92 -21.55
CA ILE A 16 -2.74 -24.72 -22.07
C ILE A 16 -1.63 -23.73 -22.43
N PRO A 17 -1.47 -23.37 -23.71
CA PRO A 17 -0.51 -22.34 -24.09
C PRO A 17 -0.96 -20.98 -23.54
N VAL A 18 -0.01 -20.24 -22.99
CA VAL A 18 -0.23 -18.92 -22.40
C VAL A 18 0.52 -17.88 -23.24
N HIS A 19 -0.22 -16.94 -23.82
CA HIS A 19 0.31 -15.86 -24.63
C HIS A 19 0.21 -14.54 -23.86
N LEU A 20 1.19 -13.65 -24.04
CA LEU A 20 1.13 -12.29 -23.52
C LEU A 20 0.77 -11.34 -24.68
N ALA A 21 -0.34 -10.63 -24.55
CA ALA A 21 -0.75 -9.57 -25.47
C ALA A 21 -0.33 -8.21 -24.87
N ASP A 22 0.47 -7.46 -25.63
CA ASP A 22 1.04 -6.17 -25.18
C ASP A 22 0.34 -4.95 -25.81
N GLU A 23 -0.52 -5.16 -26.81
CA GLU A 23 -1.13 -4.08 -27.61
C GLU A 23 -1.98 -3.13 -26.78
N LEU A 24 -2.76 -3.66 -25.84
CA LEU A 24 -3.65 -2.88 -24.96
C LEU A 24 -3.08 -2.59 -23.57
N ARG A 25 -1.78 -2.85 -23.34
CA ARG A 25 -1.15 -2.74 -22.01
C ARG A 25 -1.33 -1.38 -21.34
N HIS A 26 -1.33 -0.30 -22.12
CA HIS A 26 -1.45 1.07 -21.60
C HIS A 26 -2.87 1.63 -21.64
N SER A 27 -3.79 0.98 -22.35
CA SER A 27 -5.17 1.42 -22.58
C SER A 27 -6.23 0.56 -21.90
N LEU A 28 -5.85 -0.57 -21.29
CA LEU A 28 -6.78 -1.47 -20.61
C LEU A 28 -6.98 -1.08 -19.13
N TYR A 29 -8.20 -0.71 -18.77
CA TYR A 29 -8.59 -0.33 -17.41
C TYR A 29 -9.65 -1.30 -16.86
N LEU A 30 -9.51 -1.66 -15.58
CA LEU A 30 -10.55 -2.43 -14.87
C LEU A 30 -11.46 -1.47 -14.10
N VAL A 31 -12.70 -1.29 -14.57
CA VAL A 31 -13.68 -0.42 -13.93
C VAL A 31 -14.65 -1.25 -13.07
N GLN A 32 -14.63 -1.02 -11.76
CA GLN A 32 -15.47 -1.71 -10.78
C GLN A 32 -16.63 -0.81 -10.32
N PHE A 33 -17.79 -1.40 -10.03
CA PHE A 33 -18.96 -0.69 -9.49
C PHE A 33 -19.36 -1.28 -8.13
N PRO A 34 -18.67 -0.94 -7.02
CA PRO A 34 -18.88 -1.59 -5.72
C PRO A 34 -20.32 -1.48 -5.19
N LEU A 35 -21.04 -0.43 -5.54
CA LEU A 35 -22.43 -0.20 -5.12
C LEU A 35 -23.47 -0.88 -6.02
N ARG A 36 -23.04 -1.63 -7.04
CA ARG A 36 -23.92 -2.35 -7.96
C ARG A 36 -23.72 -3.86 -7.80
N PRO A 37 -24.75 -4.60 -7.38
CA PRO A 37 -24.66 -6.05 -7.30
C PRO A 37 -24.66 -6.67 -8.70
N THR A 38 -24.06 -7.86 -8.85
CA THR A 38 -23.90 -8.55 -10.14
C THR A 38 -25.21 -8.81 -10.88
N TYR A 39 -26.32 -9.00 -10.15
CA TYR A 39 -27.64 -9.23 -10.73
C TYR A 39 -28.33 -7.93 -11.22
N ARG A 40 -27.77 -6.74 -10.92
CA ARG A 40 -28.30 -5.44 -11.35
C ARG A 40 -27.18 -4.59 -11.97
N PRO A 41 -26.71 -4.94 -13.17
CA PRO A 41 -25.77 -4.13 -13.92
C PRO A 41 -26.40 -2.78 -14.33
N MET A 42 -25.58 -1.89 -14.87
CA MET A 42 -26.08 -0.67 -15.51
C MET A 42 -26.94 -1.05 -16.72
N PRO A 43 -28.18 -0.54 -16.84
CA PRO A 43 -29.12 -0.97 -17.88
C PRO A 43 -28.72 -0.48 -19.28
N GLU A 44 -28.13 0.70 -19.35
CA GLU A 44 -27.72 1.37 -20.59
C GLU A 44 -26.25 1.76 -20.53
N PRO A 45 -25.55 1.83 -21.68
CA PRO A 45 -24.21 2.39 -21.73
C PRO A 45 -24.20 3.86 -21.31
N PRO A 46 -23.07 4.36 -20.77
CA PRO A 46 -22.97 5.77 -20.40
C PRO A 46 -23.14 6.65 -21.64
N ARG A 47 -23.86 7.76 -21.50
CA ARG A 47 -24.06 8.73 -22.58
C ARG A 47 -22.79 9.54 -22.86
N ARG A 48 -22.00 9.81 -21.81
CA ARG A 48 -20.72 10.50 -21.91
C ARG A 48 -19.70 9.79 -21.04
N ALA A 49 -18.50 9.65 -21.56
CA ALA A 49 -17.33 9.19 -20.81
C ALA A 49 -16.23 10.24 -20.95
N ARG A 50 -15.53 10.52 -19.85
CA ARG A 50 -14.41 11.46 -19.82
C ARG A 50 -13.30 10.90 -18.97
N VAL A 51 -12.06 11.18 -19.34
CA VAL A 51 -10.88 10.68 -18.62
C VAL A 51 -9.84 11.78 -18.43
N LYS A 52 -9.13 11.71 -17.30
CA LYS A 52 -7.89 12.41 -17.01
C LYS A 52 -6.80 11.33 -16.87
N PRO A 53 -6.01 11.06 -17.92
CA PRO A 53 -5.12 9.91 -17.95
C PRO A 53 -3.99 9.99 -16.92
N ASN A 54 -3.44 11.18 -16.65
CA ASN A 54 -2.31 11.32 -15.71
C ASN A 54 -2.75 11.12 -14.27
N ASN A 55 -3.90 11.69 -13.89
CA ASN A 55 -4.49 11.53 -12.56
C ASN A 55 -5.37 10.27 -12.42
N GLN A 56 -5.48 9.45 -13.46
CA GLN A 56 -6.27 8.21 -13.48
C GLN A 56 -7.73 8.40 -13.02
N LEU A 57 -8.33 9.51 -13.44
CA LEU A 57 -9.72 9.85 -13.12
C LEU A 57 -10.61 9.58 -14.33
N MET A 58 -11.71 8.89 -14.13
CA MET A 58 -12.72 8.60 -15.15
C MET A 58 -14.07 9.04 -14.64
N GLN A 59 -14.85 9.67 -15.52
CA GLN A 59 -16.19 10.14 -15.23
C GLN A 59 -17.15 9.58 -16.28
N LEU A 60 -18.22 8.95 -15.81
CA LEU A 60 -19.26 8.35 -16.64
C LEU A 60 -20.61 8.98 -16.28
N ASP A 61 -21.29 9.54 -17.28
CA ASP A 61 -22.62 10.11 -17.11
C ASP A 61 -23.65 9.14 -17.72
N PHE A 62 -24.52 8.55 -16.89
CA PHE A 62 -25.60 7.67 -17.30
C PHE A 62 -26.93 8.43 -17.40
N PRO A 63 -27.78 8.10 -18.38
CA PRO A 63 -29.11 8.69 -18.47
C PRO A 63 -29.98 8.26 -17.27
N VAL A 64 -30.83 9.19 -16.81
CA VAL A 64 -31.86 8.94 -15.80
C VAL A 64 -33.22 9.16 -16.46
N ASP A 65 -34.13 8.21 -16.28
CA ASP A 65 -35.50 8.34 -16.79
C ASP A 65 -36.33 9.25 -15.87
N GLN A 66 -36.45 10.51 -16.27
CA GLN A 66 -37.23 11.53 -15.54
C GLN A 66 -38.74 11.33 -15.65
N ARG A 67 -39.21 10.44 -16.53
CA ARG A 67 -40.64 10.11 -16.69
C ARG A 67 -41.04 8.92 -15.81
N SER A 68 -40.08 8.27 -15.16
CA SER A 68 -40.33 7.16 -14.27
C SER A 68 -41.14 7.60 -13.05
N GLU A 69 -42.01 6.72 -12.54
CA GLU A 69 -42.68 6.90 -11.24
C GLU A 69 -41.70 6.97 -10.06
N HIS A 70 -40.45 6.55 -10.28
CA HIS A 70 -39.38 6.59 -9.28
C HIS A 70 -38.59 7.90 -9.29
N PHE A 71 -38.95 8.87 -10.15
CA PHE A 71 -38.33 10.18 -10.21
C PHE A 71 -39.27 11.24 -9.63
N ASP A 72 -38.81 11.95 -8.60
CA ASP A 72 -39.57 13.04 -8.00
C ASP A 72 -39.50 14.29 -8.90
N GLN A 73 -40.62 14.60 -9.56
CA GLN A 73 -40.74 15.78 -10.43
C GLN A 73 -41.01 17.07 -9.66
N ASP A 74 -41.40 16.99 -8.38
CA ASP A 74 -41.73 18.15 -7.55
C ASP A 74 -40.51 18.64 -6.75
N ALA A 75 -39.42 17.86 -6.71
CA ALA A 75 -38.16 18.26 -6.10
C ALA A 75 -37.57 19.56 -6.70
N GLU A 76 -36.74 20.25 -5.94
CA GLU A 76 -36.04 21.47 -6.37
C GLU A 76 -35.09 21.17 -7.56
N GLU A 77 -34.88 22.13 -8.45
CA GLU A 77 -34.13 21.88 -9.70
C GLU A 77 -32.68 21.44 -9.44
N TYR A 78 -32.03 22.00 -8.42
CA TYR A 78 -30.66 21.63 -8.06
C TYR A 78 -30.54 20.20 -7.48
N LEU A 79 -31.64 19.62 -6.97
CA LEU A 79 -31.70 18.22 -6.51
C LEU A 79 -32.07 17.23 -7.63
N LYS A 80 -32.62 17.72 -8.75
CA LYS A 80 -33.05 16.88 -9.87
C LYS A 80 -31.84 16.37 -10.65
N GLN A 81 -31.46 15.13 -10.35
CA GLN A 81 -30.37 14.47 -11.04
C GLN A 81 -30.73 14.14 -12.50
N LYS A 82 -30.36 15.04 -13.43
CA LYS A 82 -30.58 14.87 -14.89
C LYS A 82 -29.82 13.68 -15.47
N HIS A 83 -28.66 13.35 -14.90
CA HIS A 83 -27.83 12.20 -15.25
C HIS A 83 -27.18 11.60 -14.00
N LEU A 84 -27.08 10.27 -13.93
CA LEU A 84 -26.33 9.59 -12.88
C LEU A 84 -24.84 9.69 -13.20
N ARG A 85 -24.16 10.59 -12.50
CA ARG A 85 -22.72 10.83 -12.64
C ARG A 85 -21.96 9.90 -11.71
N LEU A 86 -21.12 9.04 -12.29
CA LEU A 86 -20.19 8.20 -11.56
C LEU A 86 -18.78 8.73 -11.78
N GLN A 87 -18.02 8.88 -10.70
CA GLN A 87 -16.63 9.30 -10.70
C GLN A 87 -15.76 8.18 -10.16
N SER A 88 -14.60 7.96 -10.79
CA SER A 88 -13.66 6.94 -10.35
C SER A 88 -12.78 7.42 -9.19
N SER A 89 -12.39 6.48 -8.35
CA SER A 89 -11.23 6.56 -7.48
C SER A 89 -10.23 5.48 -7.91
N SER A 90 -8.98 5.85 -8.16
CA SER A 90 -7.91 4.88 -8.48
C SER A 90 -7.63 3.99 -7.27
N VAL A 91 -7.53 2.68 -7.50
CA VAL A 91 -7.18 1.68 -6.49
C VAL A 91 -5.70 1.34 -6.64
N PRO A 92 -4.86 1.59 -5.62
CA PRO A 92 -3.45 1.25 -5.67
C PRO A 92 -3.26 -0.25 -5.93
N ALA A 93 -2.53 -0.58 -6.99
CA ALA A 93 -2.24 -1.97 -7.31
C ALA A 93 -1.18 -2.53 -6.36
N LEU A 94 -1.55 -3.52 -5.55
CA LEU A 94 -0.61 -4.25 -4.68
C LEU A 94 0.33 -5.17 -5.48
N THR A 95 -0.10 -5.59 -6.66
CA THR A 95 0.61 -6.50 -7.54
C THR A 95 0.34 -6.15 -9.00
N ASN A 96 1.04 -6.84 -9.92
CA ASN A 96 0.80 -6.71 -11.34
C ASN A 96 -0.47 -7.51 -11.70
N TYR A 97 -1.54 -6.81 -12.09
CA TYR A 97 -2.78 -7.45 -12.53
C TYR A 97 -2.82 -7.58 -14.05
N ALA A 98 -3.43 -8.66 -14.53
CA ALA A 98 -3.67 -8.91 -15.95
C ALA A 98 -5.08 -9.49 -16.15
N VAL A 99 -5.66 -9.26 -17.32
CA VAL A 99 -6.91 -9.88 -17.76
C VAL A 99 -6.55 -11.09 -18.62
N GLY A 100 -7.12 -12.24 -18.29
CA GLY A 100 -6.96 -13.48 -19.07
C GLY A 100 -8.21 -13.77 -19.89
N VAL A 101 -8.06 -13.85 -21.21
CA VAL A 101 -9.14 -14.26 -22.13
C VAL A 101 -8.83 -15.65 -22.67
N PHE A 102 -9.83 -16.55 -22.63
CA PHE A 102 -9.69 -17.92 -23.10
C PHE A 102 -10.37 -18.09 -24.46
N ARG A 103 -9.61 -18.53 -25.48
CA ARG A 103 -10.12 -18.77 -26.84
C ARG A 103 -9.48 -20.01 -27.42
N GLN A 104 -10.29 -20.92 -27.98
CA GLN A 104 -9.82 -22.13 -28.68
C GLN A 104 -8.81 -23.01 -27.90
N GLY A 105 -8.85 -22.99 -26.56
CA GLY A 105 -7.92 -23.77 -25.74
C GLY A 105 -6.63 -23.05 -25.35
N GLN A 106 -6.47 -21.79 -25.77
CA GLN A 106 -5.33 -20.93 -25.46
C GLN A 106 -5.74 -19.82 -24.48
N LEU A 107 -4.81 -19.42 -23.60
CA LEU A 107 -5.01 -18.33 -22.65
C LEU A 107 -4.17 -17.12 -23.08
N HIS A 108 -4.82 -15.99 -23.35
CA HIS A 108 -4.15 -14.72 -23.66
C HIS A 108 -4.23 -13.80 -22.44
N LEU A 109 -3.08 -13.35 -21.96
CA LEU A 109 -2.95 -12.44 -20.82
C LEU A 109 -2.63 -11.03 -21.33
N THR A 110 -3.41 -10.05 -20.92
CA THR A 110 -3.17 -8.63 -21.20
C THR A 110 -2.96 -7.88 -19.88
N PRO A 111 -1.82 -7.23 -19.64
CA PRO A 111 -1.61 -6.45 -18.43
C PRO A 111 -2.61 -5.30 -18.29
N LEU A 112 -3.04 -5.04 -17.05
CA LEU A 112 -3.91 -3.91 -16.73
C LEU A 112 -3.08 -2.64 -16.48
N SER A 113 -3.54 -1.52 -17.01
CA SER A 113 -2.97 -0.19 -16.79
C SER A 113 -3.32 0.35 -15.40
N SER A 114 -4.61 0.32 -15.04
CA SER A 114 -5.07 0.72 -13.70
C SER A 114 -6.42 0.08 -13.35
N VAL A 115 -6.71 0.01 -12.05
CA VAL A 115 -7.98 -0.44 -11.49
C VAL A 115 -8.70 0.76 -10.90
N MET A 116 -9.94 0.98 -11.32
CA MET A 116 -10.74 2.14 -10.96
C MET A 116 -12.05 1.70 -10.31
N GLN A 117 -12.41 2.30 -9.18
CA GLN A 117 -13.70 2.09 -8.54
C GLN A 117 -14.63 3.27 -8.76
N MET A 118 -15.79 3.01 -9.35
CA MET A 118 -16.81 4.01 -9.62
C MET A 118 -17.71 4.24 -8.41
N ARG A 119 -17.89 5.51 -8.04
CA ARG A 119 -18.82 5.94 -7.00
C ARG A 119 -19.72 7.06 -7.53
N PRO A 120 -21.00 7.11 -7.11
CA PRO A 120 -21.87 8.23 -7.41
C PRO A 120 -21.26 9.53 -6.91
N SER A 121 -21.24 10.54 -7.77
CA SER A 121 -20.82 11.89 -7.43
C SER A 121 -22.06 12.78 -7.38
N LEU A 122 -22.13 13.62 -6.34
CA LEU A 122 -23.20 14.59 -6.12
C LEU A 122 -22.77 16.01 -6.53
N SER A 123 -21.81 16.15 -7.45
CA SER A 123 -21.22 17.45 -7.81
C SER A 123 -22.26 18.53 -8.18
N HIS A 124 -23.40 18.15 -8.77
CA HIS A 124 -24.49 19.08 -9.09
C HIS A 124 -25.04 19.86 -7.88
N ILE A 125 -24.93 19.31 -6.66
CA ILE A 125 -25.33 20.00 -5.43
C ILE A 125 -24.25 21.01 -5.04
N ASP A 126 -22.98 20.60 -5.07
CA ASP A 126 -21.84 21.47 -4.79
C ASP A 126 -21.77 22.63 -5.79
N ASP A 127 -22.03 22.34 -7.08
CA ASP A 127 -22.07 23.33 -8.17
C ASP A 127 -23.18 24.36 -7.92
N ALA A 128 -24.38 23.93 -7.50
CA ALA A 128 -25.49 24.84 -7.20
C ALA A 128 -25.23 25.72 -5.97
N VAL A 129 -24.63 25.18 -4.92
CA VAL A 129 -24.26 25.96 -3.73
C VAL A 129 -23.22 27.02 -4.08
N ASN A 130 -22.22 26.67 -4.89
CA ASN A 130 -21.22 27.64 -5.35
C ASN A 130 -21.83 28.73 -6.24
N GLU A 131 -22.75 28.37 -7.15
CA GLU A 131 -23.47 29.34 -7.98
C GLU A 131 -24.28 30.32 -7.11
N GLU A 132 -24.98 29.83 -6.08
CA GLU A 132 -25.70 30.68 -5.12
C GLU A 132 -24.76 31.61 -4.32
N GLU A 133 -23.62 31.11 -3.85
CA GLU A 133 -22.61 31.93 -3.16
C GLU A 133 -22.02 33.00 -4.09
N GLU A 134 -21.71 32.66 -5.34
CA GLU A 134 -21.21 33.60 -6.34
C GLU A 134 -22.25 34.69 -6.66
N ASP A 135 -23.52 34.31 -6.82
CA ASP A 135 -24.61 35.26 -7.06
C ASP A 135 -24.81 36.21 -5.87
N MET A 136 -24.77 35.71 -4.63
CA MET A 136 -24.83 36.53 -3.42
C MET A 136 -23.64 37.51 -3.31
N GLU A 137 -22.42 37.05 -3.61
CA GLU A 137 -21.24 37.91 -3.64
C GLU A 137 -21.31 38.99 -4.71
N VAL A 138 -21.88 38.67 -5.88
CA VAL A 138 -22.08 39.65 -6.95
C VAL A 138 -23.10 40.69 -6.50
N GLU A 139 -24.23 40.30 -5.92
CA GLU A 139 -25.23 41.22 -5.37
C GLU A 139 -24.64 42.15 -4.28
N GLU A 140 -23.85 41.62 -3.34
CA GLU A 140 -23.19 42.43 -2.30
C GLU A 140 -22.16 43.41 -2.89
N LYS A 141 -21.44 43.00 -3.94
CA LYS A 141 -20.50 43.89 -4.67
C LYS A 141 -21.21 44.96 -5.50
N VAL A 142 -22.47 44.79 -5.89
CA VAL A 142 -23.27 45.84 -6.54
C VAL A 142 -23.76 46.90 -5.53
N GLU A 143 -23.88 46.56 -4.25
CA GLU A 143 -24.26 47.48 -3.16
C GLU A 143 -23.08 48.16 -2.44
N ALA A 144 -21.83 47.74 -2.66
CA ALA A 144 -20.66 48.40 -2.09
C ALA A 144 -20.27 49.69 -2.85
N PRO A 145 -20.11 50.86 -2.20
CA PRO A 145 -19.65 52.07 -2.87
C PRO A 145 -18.19 51.91 -3.33
N ALA A 146 -17.89 52.50 -4.50
CA ALA A 146 -16.59 52.42 -5.17
C ALA A 146 -15.42 52.83 -4.26
N ALA A 147 -14.64 51.85 -3.79
CA ALA A 147 -13.36 52.07 -3.14
C ALA A 147 -12.23 51.97 -4.17
N GLU A 148 -11.85 53.14 -4.71
CA GLU A 148 -10.53 53.36 -5.30
C GLU A 148 -9.45 53.18 -4.23
N MET A 149 -8.51 52.25 -4.46
CA MET A 149 -7.07 52.50 -4.55
C MET A 149 -6.32 51.16 -4.45
N LYS A 150 -5.62 50.82 -5.53
CA LYS A 150 -4.67 49.70 -5.57
C LYS A 150 -3.47 50.02 -4.67
N GLU A 151 -3.45 49.47 -3.46
CA GLU A 151 -2.19 49.26 -2.76
C GLU A 151 -1.59 47.93 -3.22
N VAL A 152 -0.48 48.05 -3.99
CA VAL A 152 0.36 46.91 -4.35
C VAL A 152 1.08 46.47 -3.08
N GLN A 153 0.46 45.55 -2.33
CA GLN A 153 1.16 44.83 -1.27
C GLN A 153 2.20 43.90 -1.93
N PHE A 154 3.45 44.35 -1.93
CA PHE A 154 4.59 43.47 -2.20
C PHE A 154 4.73 42.51 -1.03
N GLN A 155 4.01 41.38 -1.09
CA GLN A 155 4.31 40.24 -0.23
C GLN A 155 5.68 39.70 -0.63
N PHE A 156 6.67 40.00 0.19
CA PHE A 156 7.96 39.32 0.15
C PHE A 156 7.69 37.82 0.30
N LYS A 157 7.85 37.06 -0.80
CA LYS A 157 7.89 35.60 -0.75
C LYS A 157 9.09 35.21 0.10
N LYS A 158 8.85 35.06 1.41
CA LYS A 158 9.79 34.43 2.35
C LYS A 158 10.23 33.12 1.69
N LYS A 159 11.53 32.95 1.50
CA LYS A 159 12.11 31.72 0.93
C LYS A 159 11.67 30.57 1.85
N GLN A 160 10.61 29.87 1.46
CA GLN A 160 9.98 28.85 2.30
C GLN A 160 10.99 27.74 2.52
N SER A 161 11.05 27.22 3.75
CA SER A 161 11.92 26.10 4.08
C SER A 161 11.50 24.86 3.30
N GLU A 162 12.45 23.97 3.03
CA GLU A 162 12.23 22.71 2.28
C GLU A 162 11.12 21.84 2.90
N ARG A 163 11.00 21.86 4.24
CA ARG A 163 9.93 21.21 5.00
C ARG A 163 8.54 21.83 4.79
N ALA A 164 8.47 23.15 4.61
CA ALA A 164 7.21 23.84 4.30
C ALA A 164 6.77 23.56 2.86
N LEU A 165 7.72 23.51 1.92
CA LEU A 165 7.44 23.15 0.53
C LEU A 165 6.94 21.71 0.40
N SER A 166 7.53 20.76 1.13
CA SER A 166 7.05 19.37 1.13
C SER A 166 5.68 19.22 1.81
N ALA A 167 5.40 19.97 2.87
CA ALA A 167 4.06 20.03 3.48
C ALA A 167 3.01 20.61 2.51
N ILE A 168 3.36 21.67 1.77
CA ILE A 168 2.49 22.26 0.75
C ILE A 168 2.26 21.26 -0.39
N GLN A 169 3.30 20.55 -0.86
CA GLN A 169 3.16 19.54 -1.90
C GLN A 169 2.29 18.34 -1.47
N ASN A 170 2.36 17.98 -0.19
CA ASN A 170 1.54 16.91 0.37
C ASN A 170 0.12 17.38 0.76
N SER A 171 -0.13 18.69 0.74
CA SER A 171 -1.45 19.24 1.06
C SER A 171 -2.50 18.82 0.03
N TYR A 172 -3.71 18.58 0.52
CA TYR A 172 -4.87 18.25 -0.31
C TYR A 172 -5.14 19.33 -1.36
N ALA A 173 -4.98 20.60 -0.99
CA ALA A 173 -5.19 21.74 -1.89
C ALA A 173 -4.27 21.70 -3.11
N TYR A 174 -2.97 21.39 -2.91
CA TYR A 174 -2.02 21.31 -4.01
C TYR A 174 -2.29 20.11 -4.94
N LYS A 175 -2.64 18.95 -4.37
CA LYS A 175 -3.04 17.77 -5.17
C LYS A 175 -4.33 18.03 -5.95
N LYS A 176 -5.33 18.66 -5.32
CA LYS A 176 -6.58 19.06 -5.97
C LYS A 176 -6.32 20.02 -7.14
N GLN A 177 -5.48 21.03 -6.94
CA GLN A 177 -5.10 21.96 -8.02
C GLN A 177 -4.42 21.27 -9.21
N GLN A 178 -3.54 20.28 -8.96
CA GLN A 178 -2.94 19.51 -10.07
C GLN A 178 -3.96 18.63 -10.80
N ILE A 179 -4.89 18.02 -10.06
CA ILE A 179 -5.98 17.23 -10.65
C ILE A 179 -6.87 18.13 -11.49
N ASP A 180 -7.22 19.32 -10.99
CA ASP A 180 -8.09 20.29 -11.67
C ASP A 180 -7.40 20.94 -12.87
N ALA A 181 -6.07 21.12 -12.81
CA ALA A 181 -5.28 21.62 -13.93
C ALA A 181 -5.21 20.65 -15.12
N GLU A 182 -5.42 19.35 -14.91
CA GLU A 182 -5.54 18.40 -16.01
C GLU A 182 -6.92 18.51 -16.67
N ASN A 183 -6.94 18.78 -17.97
CA ASN A 183 -8.17 18.88 -18.75
C ASN A 183 -8.82 17.51 -18.97
N TRP A 184 -10.16 17.49 -18.98
CA TRP A 184 -10.92 16.32 -19.34
C TRP A 184 -10.80 15.99 -20.83
N ILE A 185 -10.48 14.74 -21.14
CA ILE A 185 -10.54 14.20 -22.50
C ILE A 185 -11.87 13.48 -22.67
N GLU A 186 -12.68 13.91 -23.64
CA GLU A 186 -13.93 13.23 -23.96
C GLU A 186 -13.67 11.94 -24.73
N LEU A 187 -14.34 10.86 -24.31
CA LEU A 187 -14.25 9.54 -24.93
C LEU A 187 -15.54 9.22 -25.66
N GLN A 188 -15.41 8.59 -26.83
CA GLN A 188 -16.54 8.05 -27.56
C GLN A 188 -16.94 6.71 -26.96
N VAL A 189 -18.17 6.63 -26.42
CA VAL A 189 -18.72 5.38 -25.89
C VAL A 189 -19.21 4.52 -27.04
N GLN A 190 -18.66 3.32 -27.14
CA GLN A 190 -19.12 2.29 -28.05
C GLN A 190 -19.83 1.18 -27.25
N ASP A 191 -20.92 0.65 -27.78
CA ASP A 191 -21.59 -0.49 -27.17
C ASP A 191 -20.81 -1.79 -27.45
N LYS A 192 -21.00 -2.80 -26.61
CA LYS A 192 -20.38 -4.13 -26.77
C LYS A 192 -20.72 -4.84 -28.08
N SER A 193 -21.72 -4.34 -28.81
CA SER A 193 -22.20 -4.89 -30.08
C SER A 193 -21.71 -4.12 -31.31
N SER A 194 -20.92 -3.05 -31.12
CA SER A 194 -20.37 -2.28 -32.24
C SER A 194 -19.17 -2.99 -32.86
N SER A 195 -18.97 -2.80 -34.16
CA SER A 195 -17.80 -3.35 -34.86
C SER A 195 -16.48 -2.84 -34.28
N GLY A 196 -16.42 -1.58 -33.84
CA GLY A 196 -15.21 -1.05 -33.22
C GLY A 196 -14.89 -1.66 -31.86
N ALA A 197 -15.89 -2.18 -31.13
CA ALA A 197 -15.65 -2.93 -29.90
C ALA A 197 -15.12 -4.34 -30.21
N ASP A 198 -15.60 -4.97 -31.28
CA ASP A 198 -15.08 -6.26 -31.75
C ASP A 198 -13.62 -6.12 -32.24
N ASP A 199 -13.30 -5.06 -32.98
CA ASP A 199 -11.93 -4.79 -33.44
C ASP A 199 -10.96 -4.60 -32.26
N GLU A 200 -11.33 -3.80 -31.26
CA GLU A 200 -10.53 -3.62 -30.04
C GLU A 200 -10.47 -4.90 -29.18
N PHE A 201 -11.50 -5.72 -29.21
CA PHE A 201 -11.50 -7.01 -28.53
C PHE A 201 -10.52 -7.98 -29.18
N GLU A 202 -10.31 -7.92 -30.49
CA GLU A 202 -9.32 -8.74 -31.19
C GLU A 202 -7.87 -8.36 -30.76
N ASN A 203 -7.61 -7.11 -30.40
CA ASN A 203 -6.31 -6.65 -29.86
C ASN A 203 -5.97 -7.23 -28.45
N LEU A 204 -6.93 -7.91 -27.78
CA LEU A 204 -6.64 -8.67 -26.56
C LEU A 204 -5.95 -10.00 -26.85
N PHE A 205 -6.00 -10.47 -28.09
CA PHE A 205 -5.29 -11.68 -28.52
C PHE A 205 -3.92 -11.29 -29.08
N SER A 206 -2.95 -12.15 -28.82
CA SER A 206 -1.63 -12.01 -29.43
C SER A 206 -1.56 -12.98 -30.60
N GLU A 207 -1.30 -12.47 -31.80
CA GLU A 207 -0.96 -13.29 -32.97
C GLU A 207 0.52 -13.73 -32.95
N LYS A 208 1.32 -13.17 -32.03
CA LYS A 208 2.76 -13.44 -31.95
C LYS A 208 3.04 -14.62 -31.03
N GLU A 209 3.56 -15.69 -31.60
CA GLU A 209 4.14 -16.84 -30.90
C GLU A 209 5.63 -16.57 -30.62
N GLU A 210 5.94 -15.51 -29.87
CA GLU A 210 7.29 -15.30 -29.34
C GLU A 210 7.42 -15.99 -27.97
N GLU A 211 8.41 -16.88 -27.83
CA GLU A 211 8.70 -17.52 -26.56
C GLU A 211 9.24 -16.48 -25.56
N VAL A 212 8.53 -16.31 -24.44
CA VAL A 212 9.00 -15.47 -23.34
C VAL A 212 10.09 -16.22 -22.59
N VAL A 213 11.35 -15.97 -22.95
CA VAL A 213 12.49 -16.55 -22.25
C VAL A 213 12.76 -15.78 -20.96
N SER A 214 12.54 -16.41 -19.81
CA SER A 214 13.00 -15.87 -18.52
C SER A 214 14.53 -15.92 -18.47
N SER A 215 15.17 -14.75 -18.39
CA SER A 215 16.63 -14.64 -18.33
C SER A 215 17.25 -15.00 -16.97
N MET A 216 16.42 -15.26 -15.96
CA MET A 216 16.85 -15.48 -14.57
C MET A 216 16.84 -16.95 -14.18
N THR A 217 17.81 -17.36 -13.37
CA THR A 217 17.82 -18.69 -12.75
C THR A 217 16.79 -18.79 -11.61
N PRO A 218 16.32 -20.00 -11.23
CA PRO A 218 15.36 -20.17 -10.13
C PRO A 218 15.83 -19.53 -8.80
N ASP A 219 17.11 -19.65 -8.49
CA ASP A 219 17.69 -19.09 -7.26
C ASP A 219 17.73 -17.55 -7.29
N GLU A 220 18.01 -16.95 -8.45
CA GLU A 220 17.95 -15.49 -8.64
C GLU A 220 16.52 -14.98 -8.55
N TYR A 221 15.54 -15.72 -9.11
CA TYR A 221 14.13 -15.38 -9.03
C TYR A 221 13.63 -15.37 -7.58
N ILE A 222 13.96 -16.40 -6.80
CA ILE A 222 13.56 -16.48 -5.37
C ILE A 222 14.18 -15.32 -4.58
N LYS A 223 15.46 -15.00 -4.82
CA LYS A 223 16.11 -13.84 -4.20
C LYS A 223 15.41 -12.53 -4.58
N ALA A 224 15.08 -12.32 -5.85
CA ALA A 224 14.37 -11.13 -6.32
C ALA A 224 12.97 -11.00 -5.68
N MET A 225 12.25 -12.11 -5.51
CA MET A 225 10.95 -12.12 -4.83
C MET A 225 11.04 -11.77 -3.34
N GLN A 226 12.12 -12.17 -2.66
CA GLN A 226 12.38 -11.78 -1.26
C GLN A 226 12.64 -10.28 -1.12
N TYR A 227 13.35 -9.65 -2.07
CA TYR A 227 13.52 -8.20 -2.08
C TYR A 227 12.20 -7.45 -2.28
N ARG A 228 11.26 -7.97 -3.08
CA ARG A 228 9.91 -7.36 -3.20
C ARG A 228 9.14 -7.40 -1.89
N ALA A 229 9.27 -8.48 -1.10
CA ALA A 229 8.62 -8.56 0.22
C ALA A 229 9.19 -7.54 1.22
N MET A 230 10.48 -7.18 1.09
CA MET A 230 11.10 -6.12 1.88
C MET A 230 10.72 -4.72 1.36
N ALA A 231 10.69 -4.52 0.04
CA ALA A 231 10.32 -3.24 -0.59
C ALA A 231 8.84 -2.86 -0.41
N SER A 232 7.92 -3.83 -0.28
CA SER A 232 6.52 -3.54 0.05
C SER A 232 6.32 -3.00 1.47
N VAL A 233 7.32 -3.15 2.35
CA VAL A 233 7.32 -2.58 3.71
C VAL A 233 7.95 -1.17 3.71
N ASP A 234 8.71 -0.81 2.67
CA ASP A 234 9.30 0.53 2.47
C ASP A 234 8.38 1.50 1.72
N ASN A 235 7.17 1.08 1.33
CA ASN A 235 6.13 2.05 0.99
C ASN A 235 5.55 2.57 2.30
N PRO A 236 5.86 3.81 2.73
CA PRO A 236 5.24 4.36 3.92
C PRO A 236 3.73 4.28 3.70
N ALA A 237 3.06 3.64 4.65
CA ALA A 237 1.61 3.59 4.71
C ALA A 237 1.07 4.98 4.38
N ALA A 238 0.12 5.03 3.43
CA ALA A 238 -0.67 6.23 3.21
C ALA A 238 -1.14 6.74 4.59
N PRO A 239 -0.91 8.01 4.93
CA PRO A 239 -1.20 8.49 6.27
C PRO A 239 -2.69 8.28 6.54
N SER A 240 -2.97 7.52 7.59
CA SER A 240 -4.29 7.42 8.17
C SER A 240 -4.83 8.82 8.43
N ASN A 241 -6.04 9.06 7.92
CA ASN A 241 -6.83 10.28 8.05
C ASN A 241 -6.85 10.76 9.53
N PRO A 242 -6.32 11.95 9.87
CA PRO A 242 -6.52 12.54 11.18
C PRO A 242 -7.68 13.54 11.09
N ALA A 243 -8.90 13.04 11.17
CA ALA A 243 -10.02 13.86 11.63
C ALA A 243 -10.37 13.34 13.02
N GLN A 244 -10.27 14.22 14.01
CA GLN A 244 -10.49 14.02 15.45
C GLN A 244 -9.25 13.62 16.26
N THR A 245 -8.49 14.63 16.69
CA THR A 245 -8.16 14.82 18.12
C THR A 245 -7.77 16.28 18.31
N ASP A 246 -8.41 16.89 19.31
CA ASP A 246 -8.30 18.28 19.72
C ASP A 246 -6.86 18.74 20.00
N GLU A 247 -6.66 20.03 19.80
CA GLU A 247 -5.46 20.77 20.18
C GLU A 247 -5.24 20.69 21.69
N GLU A 248 -4.06 20.22 22.10
CA GLU A 248 -3.22 20.72 23.20
C GLU A 248 -2.04 19.74 23.37
N ASP A 249 -0.86 20.25 23.74
CA ASP A 249 0.43 19.56 23.94
C ASP A 249 1.36 19.38 22.71
N GLU A 250 1.79 20.52 22.14
CA GLU A 250 3.11 20.63 21.50
C GLU A 250 4.16 20.95 22.58
N GLU A 251 4.82 19.93 23.13
CA GLU A 251 6.19 20.04 23.66
C GLU A 251 6.83 18.63 23.78
N GLN A 252 8.00 18.46 23.14
CA GLN A 252 8.89 17.28 23.16
C GLN A 252 8.46 16.04 22.34
N LYS A 253 8.69 16.08 21.02
CA LYS A 253 8.91 14.87 20.21
C LYS A 253 10.41 14.67 19.99
N ASP A 254 11.07 14.13 21.02
CA ASP A 254 12.29 13.37 20.82
C ASP A 254 11.98 12.14 19.96
N GLU A 255 12.99 11.72 19.19
CA GLU A 255 12.98 10.66 18.18
C GLU A 255 12.08 9.46 18.52
N ALA A 256 10.89 9.42 17.93
CA ALA A 256 10.04 8.23 17.91
C ALA A 256 10.73 7.14 17.07
N MET A 257 11.45 6.28 17.77
CA MET A 257 12.21 5.15 17.27
C MET A 257 11.26 4.05 16.79
N GLU A 258 11.04 3.95 15.48
CA GLU A 258 10.42 2.77 14.91
C GLU A 258 11.31 1.54 15.14
N PRO A 259 10.75 0.36 15.52
CA PRO A 259 11.52 -0.87 15.55
C PRO A 259 11.92 -1.23 14.12
N ALA A 260 13.18 -0.94 13.76
CA ALA A 260 13.75 -1.20 12.44
C ALA A 260 13.74 -2.70 12.11
N LYS A 261 12.65 -3.20 11.53
CA LYS A 261 12.64 -4.44 10.75
C LYS A 261 13.24 -4.13 9.39
N GLY A 262 14.57 -4.09 9.29
CA GLY A 262 15.16 -3.80 7.97
C GLY A 262 16.67 -3.79 7.80
N HIS A 263 17.50 -3.95 8.84
CA HIS A 263 18.96 -4.01 8.69
C HIS A 263 19.55 -5.08 9.59
N LEU A 264 19.28 -6.35 9.27
CA LEU A 264 20.11 -7.44 9.75
C LEU A 264 21.39 -7.42 8.89
N LEU A 265 22.54 -7.68 9.50
CA LEU A 265 23.82 -8.01 8.84
C LEU A 265 24.80 -6.86 8.52
N GLU A 266 24.71 -5.68 9.11
CA GLU A 266 25.79 -4.69 8.96
C GLU A 266 26.95 -5.04 9.93
N GLY A 267 28.03 -5.62 9.40
CA GLY A 267 29.27 -5.94 10.14
C GLY A 267 29.45 -7.39 10.59
N VAL A 268 28.60 -8.34 10.16
CA VAL A 268 28.74 -9.76 10.47
C VAL A 268 29.36 -10.51 9.29
N ASP A 269 30.37 -11.35 9.56
CA ASP A 269 30.99 -12.23 8.57
C ASP A 269 29.92 -13.08 7.87
N ALA A 270 30.01 -13.20 6.54
CA ALA A 270 29.09 -13.98 5.71
C ALA A 270 28.91 -15.41 6.23
N LYS A 271 29.94 -15.96 6.89
CA LYS A 271 29.92 -17.28 7.54
C LYS A 271 28.84 -17.45 8.61
N TYR A 272 28.35 -16.39 9.25
CA TYR A 272 27.39 -16.45 10.37
C TYR A 272 26.03 -15.80 10.06
N SER A 273 25.86 -15.31 8.82
CA SER A 273 24.69 -14.53 8.40
C SER A 273 23.39 -15.33 8.36
N ASP A 274 23.47 -16.62 8.07
CA ASP A 274 22.34 -17.56 8.05
C ASP A 274 21.81 -17.87 9.46
N VAL A 275 22.73 -18.09 10.41
CA VAL A 275 22.39 -18.28 11.83
C VAL A 275 21.72 -17.03 12.40
N LEU A 276 22.26 -15.84 12.09
CA LEU A 276 21.66 -14.56 12.49
C LEU A 276 20.29 -14.35 11.87
N ARG A 277 20.09 -14.70 10.60
CA ARG A 277 18.80 -14.54 9.92
C ARG A 277 17.70 -15.40 10.57
N LEU A 278 18.03 -16.63 10.96
CA LEU A 278 17.11 -17.51 11.68
C LEU A 278 16.78 -16.95 13.06
N LEU A 279 17.79 -16.53 13.82
CA LEU A 279 17.63 -15.92 15.16
C LEU A 279 16.90 -14.57 15.13
N ALA A 280 16.97 -13.84 14.03
CA ALA A 280 16.27 -12.58 13.88
C ALA A 280 14.82 -12.74 13.43
N THR A 281 14.52 -13.85 12.73
CA THR A 281 13.14 -14.21 12.36
C THR A 281 12.37 -14.66 13.59
N ASP A 282 13.01 -15.47 14.43
CA ASP A 282 12.44 -15.97 15.68
C ASP A 282 13.35 -15.55 16.84
N GLN A 283 12.99 -14.47 17.53
CA GLN A 283 13.86 -13.80 18.52
C GLN A 283 14.26 -14.70 19.71
N ILE A 284 13.67 -15.89 19.82
CA ILE A 284 13.91 -16.85 20.90
C ILE A 284 13.93 -18.27 20.31
N LEU A 285 15.10 -18.89 20.23
CA LEU A 285 15.23 -20.26 19.72
C LEU A 285 15.94 -21.20 20.70
N HIS A 286 15.59 -22.48 20.66
CA HIS A 286 16.36 -23.55 21.31
C HIS A 286 17.47 -24.05 20.40
N PHE A 287 18.59 -24.50 20.98
CA PHE A 287 19.70 -25.06 20.21
C PHE A 287 19.27 -26.25 19.35
N ASP A 288 18.47 -27.17 19.89
CA ASP A 288 17.98 -28.34 19.15
C ASP A 288 17.13 -27.96 17.94
N THR A 289 16.33 -26.89 18.05
CA THR A 289 15.51 -26.38 16.96
C THR A 289 16.40 -25.73 15.89
N LEU A 290 17.38 -24.95 16.32
CA LEU A 290 18.33 -24.29 15.42
C LEU A 290 19.19 -25.32 14.65
N ALA A 291 19.68 -26.36 15.34
CA ALA A 291 20.46 -27.44 14.74
C ALA A 291 19.63 -28.26 13.74
N LYS A 292 18.33 -28.47 13.99
CA LYS A 292 17.41 -29.11 13.03
C LYS A 292 17.14 -28.24 11.79
N LEU A 293 17.00 -26.93 11.97
CA LEU A 293 16.76 -25.98 10.88
C LEU A 293 18.02 -25.77 10.02
N LEU A 294 19.21 -25.93 10.62
CA LEU A 294 20.51 -25.86 9.97
C LEU A 294 21.12 -27.25 9.76
N SER A 295 20.35 -28.18 9.20
CA SER A 295 20.79 -29.56 8.95
C SER A 295 22.00 -29.70 8.01
N SER A 296 22.42 -28.61 7.36
CA SER A 296 23.58 -28.55 6.48
C SER A 296 24.90 -28.25 7.20
N ARG A 297 24.87 -27.81 8.46
CA ARG A 297 26.06 -27.45 9.26
C ARG A 297 26.29 -28.46 10.37
N SER A 298 27.54 -28.62 10.77
CA SER A 298 27.87 -29.40 11.97
C SER A 298 27.50 -28.64 13.24
N GLU A 299 27.22 -29.35 14.35
CA GLU A 299 26.92 -28.72 15.64
C GLU A 299 28.06 -27.80 16.11
N GLU A 300 29.32 -28.15 15.79
CA GLU A 300 30.50 -27.34 16.13
C GLU A 300 30.51 -25.99 15.38
N GLU A 301 30.11 -25.99 14.11
CA GLU A 301 30.01 -24.76 13.30
C GLU A 301 28.88 -23.85 13.78
N VAL A 302 27.76 -24.44 14.20
CA VAL A 302 26.64 -23.68 14.79
C VAL A 302 27.05 -23.07 16.12
N LEU A 303 27.77 -23.80 16.98
CA LEU A 303 28.30 -23.28 18.24
C LEU A 303 29.33 -22.16 18.04
N ASP A 304 30.18 -22.26 17.02
CA ASP A 304 31.15 -21.21 16.64
C ASP A 304 30.41 -19.92 16.21
N ALA A 305 29.38 -20.06 15.37
CA ALA A 305 28.55 -18.94 14.93
C ALA A 305 27.79 -18.28 16.10
N LEU A 306 27.23 -19.08 17.01
CA LEU A 306 26.46 -18.57 18.14
C LEU A 306 27.28 -17.69 19.09
N LYS A 307 28.59 -17.96 19.25
CA LYS A 307 29.48 -17.10 20.08
C LYS A 307 29.57 -15.66 19.58
N HIS A 308 29.39 -15.45 18.28
CA HIS A 308 29.54 -14.15 17.63
C HIS A 308 28.20 -13.43 17.45
N VAL A 309 27.10 -14.19 17.42
CA VAL A 309 25.80 -13.70 16.96
C VAL A 309 24.72 -13.72 18.06
N ALA A 310 24.87 -14.55 19.09
CA ALA A 310 23.82 -14.81 20.07
C ALA A 310 24.29 -14.75 21.53
N VAL A 311 23.34 -14.49 22.43
CA VAL A 311 23.47 -14.54 23.88
C VAL A 311 22.55 -15.64 24.41
N HIS A 312 23.11 -16.52 25.24
CA HIS A 312 22.34 -17.60 25.88
C HIS A 312 21.72 -17.12 27.20
N VAL A 313 20.39 -17.22 27.31
CA VAL A 313 19.64 -16.93 28.54
C VAL A 313 18.64 -18.06 28.79
N ARG A 314 18.83 -18.79 29.90
CA ARG A 314 17.90 -19.84 30.38
C ARG A 314 17.52 -20.92 29.36
N GLY A 315 18.51 -21.46 28.63
CA GLY A 315 18.25 -22.51 27.64
C GLY A 315 17.68 -21.99 26.32
N ARG A 316 17.62 -20.66 26.14
CA ARG A 316 17.17 -19.98 24.93
C ARG A 316 18.28 -19.11 24.36
N LEU A 317 18.35 -19.06 23.04
CA LEU A 317 19.30 -18.27 22.28
C LEU A 317 18.60 -16.98 21.83
N LEU A 318 19.16 -15.85 22.25
CA LEU A 318 18.71 -14.52 21.87
C LEU A 318 19.74 -13.90 20.93
N PRO A 319 19.36 -13.30 19.81
CA PRO A 319 20.30 -12.54 18.97
C PRO A 319 20.90 -11.34 19.74
N SER A 320 22.17 -11.05 19.46
CA SER A 320 22.94 -9.98 20.11
C SER A 320 22.32 -8.60 19.87
N SER A 321 22.23 -7.78 20.92
CA SER A 321 21.58 -6.46 20.88
C SER A 321 22.20 -5.51 19.86
N ALA A 322 23.51 -5.59 19.66
CA ALA A 322 24.25 -4.79 18.69
C ALA A 322 23.91 -5.11 17.22
N LEU A 323 23.31 -6.28 16.96
CA LEU A 323 23.02 -6.76 15.61
C LEU A 323 21.56 -6.54 15.20
N ILE A 324 20.71 -6.03 16.11
CA ILE A 324 19.26 -5.87 15.90
C ILE A 324 18.81 -4.45 16.17
N CYS A 325 19.34 -3.81 17.22
CA CYS A 325 18.89 -2.49 17.64
C CYS A 325 19.82 -1.41 17.10
N ARG A 326 19.24 -0.35 16.52
CA ARG A 326 19.95 0.90 16.24
C ARG A 326 19.79 1.86 17.41
N GLY A 327 20.85 2.62 17.70
CA GLY A 327 20.91 3.56 18.82
C GLY A 327 21.61 2.99 20.06
N GLU A 328 22.62 3.69 20.55
CA GLU A 328 23.43 3.26 21.70
C GLU A 328 22.58 3.15 22.99
N ALA A 329 21.54 3.95 23.12
CA ALA A 329 20.59 3.90 24.23
C ALA A 329 19.76 2.61 24.20
N THR A 330 19.25 2.21 23.03
CA THR A 330 18.42 1.01 22.82
C THR A 330 19.21 -0.28 22.99
N VAL A 331 20.46 -0.30 22.50
CA VAL A 331 21.37 -1.43 22.70
C VAL A 331 21.66 -1.62 24.19
N ARG A 332 21.98 -0.53 24.91
CA ARG A 332 22.19 -0.58 26.37
C ARG A 332 20.93 -0.99 27.12
N ALA A 333 19.76 -0.54 26.68
CA ALA A 333 18.47 -0.93 27.24
C ALA A 333 18.22 -2.43 27.10
N ARG A 334 18.35 -2.97 25.88
CA ARG A 334 18.16 -4.38 25.58
C ARG A 334 19.15 -5.25 26.35
N ASP A 335 20.43 -4.87 26.41
CA ASP A 335 21.45 -5.58 27.19
C ASP A 335 21.13 -5.62 28.69
N SER A 336 20.59 -4.53 29.22
CA SER A 336 20.20 -4.44 30.63
C SER A 336 19.00 -5.34 30.94
N ILE A 337 18.03 -5.39 30.02
CA ILE A 337 16.87 -6.30 30.10
C ILE A 337 17.31 -7.76 30.01
N ILE A 338 18.18 -8.12 29.05
CA ILE A 338 18.73 -9.48 28.89
C ILE A 338 19.49 -9.90 30.16
N LYS A 339 20.29 -9.01 30.75
CA LYS A 339 20.98 -9.26 32.04
C LYS A 339 20.02 -9.44 33.21
N ALA A 340 18.94 -8.66 33.26
CA ALA A 340 17.92 -8.80 34.30
C ALA A 340 17.15 -10.12 34.15
N LEU A 341 16.79 -10.50 32.93
CA LEU A 341 16.16 -11.77 32.59
C LEU A 341 17.07 -12.96 32.90
N ALA A 342 18.40 -12.82 32.82
CA ALA A 342 19.32 -13.87 33.27
C ALA A 342 19.27 -14.06 34.80
N LYS A 343 19.21 -12.98 35.57
CA LYS A 343 19.30 -13.00 37.05
C LYS A 343 18.03 -13.44 37.78
N THR A 344 16.84 -13.04 37.30
CA THR A 344 15.59 -13.21 38.09
C THR A 344 14.66 -14.30 37.54
N PRO A 345 14.51 -15.47 38.19
CA PRO A 345 13.84 -16.66 37.65
C PRO A 345 12.34 -16.48 37.36
N SER A 346 11.68 -15.55 38.04
CA SER A 346 10.22 -15.33 38.03
C SER A 346 9.73 -14.27 37.03
N GLY A 347 10.57 -13.86 36.09
CA GLY A 347 10.27 -12.76 35.17
C GLY A 347 10.64 -11.39 35.72
N VAL A 348 10.51 -10.36 34.90
CA VAL A 348 10.89 -8.98 35.26
C VAL A 348 9.72 -8.05 34.97
N SER A 349 9.29 -7.29 35.99
CA SER A 349 8.26 -6.27 35.86
C SER A 349 8.75 -5.08 35.01
N ARG A 350 7.87 -4.52 34.19
CA ARG A 350 8.14 -3.29 33.41
C ARG A 350 8.52 -2.13 34.33
N MET A 351 7.83 -1.97 35.48
CA MET A 351 8.09 -0.86 36.40
C MET A 351 9.49 -0.97 37.02
N ASP A 352 9.89 -2.19 37.41
CA ASP A 352 11.24 -2.47 37.90
C ASP A 352 12.34 -2.15 36.88
N LEU A 353 12.09 -2.39 35.59
CA LEU A 353 13.06 -2.11 34.53
C LEU A 353 13.18 -0.61 34.24
N VAL A 354 12.05 0.10 34.22
CA VAL A 354 12.00 1.56 34.02
C VAL A 354 12.69 2.27 35.18
N GLU A 355 12.40 1.87 36.42
CA GLU A 355 12.99 2.49 37.63
C GLU A 355 14.47 2.14 37.83
N LYS A 356 14.89 0.88 37.64
CA LYS A 356 16.28 0.46 37.91
C LYS A 356 17.27 0.90 36.83
N PHE A 357 16.81 1.08 35.59
CA PHE A 357 17.68 1.35 34.45
C PHE A 357 17.40 2.70 33.77
N SER A 358 16.53 3.54 34.34
CA SER A 358 16.12 4.84 33.78
C SER A 358 15.72 4.74 32.30
N LEU A 359 14.98 3.69 31.96
CA LEU A 359 14.58 3.39 30.59
C LEU A 359 13.27 4.07 30.26
N ASP A 360 13.17 4.58 29.03
CA ASP A 360 11.88 5.02 28.50
C ASP A 360 10.89 3.85 28.53
N ALA A 361 9.71 4.12 29.07
CA ALA A 361 8.66 3.15 29.28
C ALA A 361 8.22 2.51 27.95
N ASP A 362 8.22 3.26 26.85
CA ASP A 362 7.77 2.78 25.54
C ASP A 362 8.82 1.91 24.84
N VAL A 363 10.11 2.24 25.02
CA VAL A 363 11.23 1.38 24.59
C VAL A 363 11.20 0.05 25.35
N ALA A 364 11.02 0.09 26.68
CA ALA A 364 10.91 -1.12 27.50
C ALA A 364 9.71 -1.99 27.09
N LYS A 365 8.56 -1.38 26.78
CA LYS A 365 7.36 -2.10 26.30
C LYS A 365 7.61 -2.78 24.96
N THR A 366 8.20 -2.06 24.01
CA THR A 366 8.48 -2.57 22.66
C THR A 366 9.44 -3.74 22.72
N ILE A 367 10.53 -3.62 23.48
CA ILE A 367 11.51 -4.70 23.66
C ILE A 367 10.87 -5.89 24.37
N LEU A 368 10.15 -5.70 25.47
CA LEU A 368 9.49 -6.81 26.19
C LEU A 368 8.41 -7.52 25.35
N SER A 369 7.68 -6.78 24.51
CA SER A 369 6.69 -7.36 23.61
C SER A 369 7.29 -8.31 22.56
N ALA A 370 8.55 -8.08 22.18
CA ALA A 370 9.30 -8.97 21.30
C ALA A 370 9.84 -10.22 22.02
N HIS A 371 9.87 -10.24 23.36
CA HIS A 371 10.36 -11.35 24.18
C HIS A 371 9.24 -12.11 24.92
N ARG A 372 7.97 -11.86 24.55
CA ARG A 372 6.76 -12.26 25.28
C ARG A 372 6.58 -13.78 25.44
N ASP A 373 7.24 -14.59 24.62
CA ASP A 373 7.19 -16.06 24.68
C ASP A 373 8.17 -16.67 25.70
N THR A 374 9.03 -15.87 26.33
CA THR A 374 9.63 -16.27 27.60
C THR A 374 8.54 -16.16 28.66
N ASN A 375 8.29 -17.22 29.45
CA ASN A 375 7.44 -17.21 30.64
C ASN A 375 8.01 -16.29 31.76
N ALA A 376 8.39 -15.07 31.39
CA ALA A 376 9.19 -14.13 32.15
C ALA A 376 8.60 -12.70 32.11
N VAL A 377 7.39 -12.52 31.57
CA VAL A 377 6.64 -11.27 31.67
C VAL A 377 5.37 -11.56 32.46
N VAL A 378 5.29 -11.02 33.67
CA VAL A 378 4.04 -10.82 34.42
C VAL A 378 3.70 -9.34 34.34
#